data_AF-A0A5S3WLF7-F1
#
_entry.id   AF-A0A5S3WLF7-F1
#
_cell.length_a   1.000
_cell.length_b   1.000
_cell.length_c   1.000
_cell.angle_alpha   90.00
_cell.angle_beta   90.00
_cell.angle_gamma   90.00
#
_symmetry.space_group_name_H-M   'P 1'
#
loop_
_entity.id
_entity.type
_entity.pdbx_description
1 polymer ?
#
loop_
_entity_poly.entity_id
_entity_poly.type
_entity_poly.pdbx_seq_one_letter_code
_entity_poly.pdbx_strand_id
1 'polypeptide(L)'
;MKPLNLLARIITPLCISACSVSAQQLIAEHNNEVELNSYHQIIVNCHNDPQALRRMLDYLHSLSLEMTVEFSGQCDGPILIERDGITLTGSAQDNATISLHASHQQKTAIVVSSAVSSLRNFTIDTPDKARVLRIEANATVTIDGLKTAYVFNPKAPFYPFVTDDNSTLFARNQNSFQLRVSGSSVANLMD
;
A
#
# COMPACT_ATOMS: atom_id res chain seq x y z
N MET A 1 54.84 19.80 -58.69
CA MET A 1 55.67 19.05 -57.73
C MET A 1 54.79 17.99 -57.06
N LYS A 2 55.18 16.70 -57.14
CA LYS A 2 54.73 15.57 -56.28
C LYS A 2 55.37 15.71 -54.87
N PRO A 3 55.06 14.93 -53.80
CA PRO A 3 54.39 13.60 -53.69
C PRO A 3 53.22 13.53 -52.65
N LEU A 4 52.23 12.61 -52.72
CA LEU A 4 52.15 11.19 -52.28
C LEU A 4 52.20 10.92 -50.76
N ASN A 5 51.11 10.37 -50.20
CA ASN A 5 51.00 9.25 -49.21
C ASN A 5 49.56 9.23 -48.66
N LEU A 6 48.68 8.23 -48.82
CA LEU A 6 48.74 6.77 -48.67
C LEU A 6 48.82 6.28 -47.20
N LEU A 7 47.78 5.50 -46.79
CA LEU A 7 47.63 4.63 -45.60
C LEU A 7 47.40 5.37 -44.25
N ALA A 8 46.62 4.88 -43.28
CA ALA A 8 46.11 3.54 -43.01
C ALA A 8 44.79 3.58 -42.22
N ARG A 9 43.91 2.59 -42.46
CA ARG A 9 42.85 2.18 -41.54
C ARG A 9 43.48 1.59 -40.28
N ILE A 10 42.99 1.96 -39.10
CA ILE A 10 43.13 1.15 -37.88
C ILE A 10 41.71 0.84 -37.41
N ILE A 11 41.27 -0.37 -37.77
CA ILE A 11 40.10 -1.03 -37.18
C ILE A 11 40.66 -1.69 -35.91
N THR A 12 40.31 -1.16 -34.75
CA THR A 12 40.61 -1.81 -33.47
C THR A 12 39.64 -2.98 -33.28
N PRO A 13 40.12 -4.21 -32.99
CA PRO A 13 39.27 -5.29 -32.59
C PRO A 13 38.93 -5.11 -31.10
N LEU A 14 37.66 -4.86 -30.77
CA LEU A 14 37.18 -5.08 -29.41
C LEU A 14 37.04 -6.59 -29.21
N CYS A 15 38.04 -7.19 -28.58
CA CYS A 15 37.94 -8.51 -27.98
C CYS A 15 36.83 -8.50 -26.92
N ILE A 16 35.64 -8.98 -27.27
CA ILE A 16 34.62 -9.33 -26.27
C ILE A 16 35.04 -10.70 -25.72
N SER A 17 35.80 -10.65 -24.63
CA SER A 17 36.06 -11.79 -23.76
C SER A 17 34.71 -12.37 -23.31
N ALA A 18 34.38 -13.56 -23.81
CA ALA A 18 33.26 -14.35 -23.34
C ALA A 18 33.50 -14.74 -21.87
N CYS A 19 32.74 -14.14 -20.95
CA CYS A 19 32.55 -14.74 -19.62
C CYS A 19 31.57 -15.91 -19.79
N SER A 20 32.10 -17.09 -20.10
CA SER A 20 31.36 -18.34 -19.91
C SER A 20 31.16 -18.54 -18.42
N VAL A 21 29.97 -18.21 -17.92
CA VAL A 21 29.53 -18.64 -16.58
C VAL A 21 29.20 -20.12 -16.69
N SER A 22 30.12 -20.96 -16.22
CA SER A 22 29.90 -22.38 -16.08
C SER A 22 28.85 -22.61 -14.98
N ALA A 23 27.61 -22.88 -15.38
CA ALA A 23 26.61 -23.45 -14.49
C ALA A 23 26.96 -24.94 -14.26
N GLN A 24 27.67 -25.24 -13.18
CA GLN A 24 27.74 -26.60 -12.67
C GLN A 24 26.39 -26.92 -12.02
N GLN A 25 25.59 -27.74 -12.71
CA GLN A 25 24.49 -28.47 -12.10
C GLN A 25 25.06 -29.43 -11.04
N LEU A 26 24.91 -29.07 -9.77
CA LEU A 26 24.85 -30.05 -8.70
C LEU A 26 23.38 -30.26 -8.37
N ILE A 27 22.85 -31.34 -8.92
CA ILE A 27 21.61 -31.96 -8.47
C ILE A 27 21.91 -32.51 -7.07
N ALA A 28 21.50 -31.76 -6.04
CA ALA A 28 21.31 -32.27 -4.71
C ALA A 28 19.83 -32.06 -4.39
N GLU A 29 19.08 -33.13 -4.62
CA GLU A 29 17.68 -33.29 -4.24
C GLU A 29 17.60 -33.20 -2.71
N HIS A 30 17.27 -32.01 -2.22
CA HIS A 30 16.89 -31.82 -0.83
C HIS A 30 15.53 -31.12 -0.86
N ASN A 31 14.50 -31.85 -0.45
CA ASN A 31 13.16 -31.34 -0.19
C ASN A 31 13.22 -30.35 0.97
N ASN A 32 13.81 -29.18 0.72
CA ASN A 32 13.56 -28.00 1.50
C ASN A 32 12.36 -27.33 0.83
N GLU A 33 11.17 -27.63 1.35
CA GLU A 33 10.14 -26.60 1.38
C GLU A 33 10.76 -25.40 2.09
N VAL A 34 11.31 -24.48 1.30
CA VAL A 34 11.60 -23.13 1.78
C VAL A 34 10.22 -22.52 2.00
N GLU A 35 9.67 -22.72 3.18
CA GLU A 35 8.65 -21.81 3.70
C GLU A 35 9.28 -20.41 3.63
N LEU A 36 8.86 -19.63 2.64
CA LEU A 36 9.20 -18.23 2.50
C LEU A 36 8.44 -17.43 3.57
N ASN A 37 8.65 -17.78 4.84
CA ASN A 37 8.14 -17.06 6.00
C ASN A 37 9.07 -15.86 6.28
N SER A 38 9.20 -14.94 5.31
CA SER A 38 9.70 -13.60 5.61
C SER A 38 8.51 -12.63 5.69
N TYR A 39 7.67 -12.82 6.70
CA TYR A 39 6.71 -11.79 7.08
C TYR A 39 7.52 -10.59 7.59
N HIS A 40 7.74 -9.60 6.72
CA HIS A 40 8.34 -8.34 7.10
C HIS A 40 7.30 -7.56 7.91
N GLN A 41 7.24 -7.87 9.21
CA GLN A 41 6.40 -7.17 10.16
C GLN A 41 7.13 -5.94 10.68
N ILE A 42 6.46 -4.80 10.59
CA ILE A 42 6.94 -3.52 11.09
C ILE A 42 5.96 -3.08 12.16
N ILE A 43 6.47 -2.71 13.33
CA ILE A 43 5.67 -2.23 14.45
C ILE A 43 5.85 -0.72 14.57
N VAL A 44 4.73 0.01 14.56
CA VAL A 44 4.70 1.47 14.69
C VAL A 44 3.91 1.85 15.93
N ASN A 45 4.47 2.71 16.78
CA ASN A 45 3.78 3.21 17.96
C ASN A 45 3.59 4.72 17.84
N CYS A 46 2.33 5.18 17.80
CA CYS A 46 1.97 6.58 17.65
C CYS A 46 1.70 7.32 18.97
N HIS A 47 1.91 6.71 20.15
CA HIS A 47 1.58 7.33 21.44
C HIS A 47 2.32 8.65 21.69
N ASN A 48 3.59 8.73 21.31
CA ASN A 48 4.42 9.92 21.50
C ASN A 48 4.71 10.67 20.18
N ASP A 49 4.31 10.09 19.06
CA ASP A 49 4.55 10.62 17.73
C ASP A 49 3.41 10.22 16.78
N PRO A 50 2.35 11.04 16.68
CA PRO A 50 1.21 10.76 15.82
C PRO A 50 1.58 10.63 14.33
N GLN A 51 2.71 11.17 13.90
CA GLN A 51 3.15 11.14 12.49
C GLN A 51 4.00 9.91 12.16
N ALA A 52 4.31 9.05 13.13
CA ALA A 52 5.19 7.89 12.96
C ALA A 52 4.74 6.96 11.82
N LEU A 53 3.44 6.66 11.76
CA LEU A 53 2.87 5.76 10.76
C LEU A 53 3.02 6.33 9.34
N ARG A 54 2.70 7.61 9.17
CA ARG A 54 2.84 8.27 7.87
C ARG A 54 4.29 8.24 7.38
N ARG A 55 5.24 8.64 8.24
CA ARG A 55 6.68 8.61 7.90
C ARG A 55 7.16 7.20 7.56
N MET A 56 6.65 6.19 8.26
CA MET A 56 6.96 4.80 7.95
C MET A 56 6.45 4.43 6.56
N LEU A 57 5.17 4.68 6.25
CA LEU A 57 4.59 4.36 4.94
C LEU A 57 5.32 5.08 3.80
N ASP A 58 5.70 6.34 4.00
CA ASP A 58 6.52 7.11 3.03
C ASP A 58 7.87 6.43 2.76
N TYR A 59 8.52 5.91 3.81
CA TYR A 59 9.77 5.14 3.66
C TYR A 59 9.55 3.82 2.91
N LEU A 60 8.49 3.09 3.27
CA LEU A 60 8.16 1.79 2.68
C LEU A 60 7.74 1.87 1.21
N HIS A 61 7.27 3.02 0.75
CA HIS A 61 6.93 3.25 -0.65
C HIS A 61 8.11 2.91 -1.60
N SER A 62 9.35 3.05 -1.12
CA SER A 62 10.57 2.77 -1.89
C SER A 62 10.96 1.28 -1.97
N LEU A 63 10.32 0.40 -1.20
CA LEU A 63 10.71 -1.01 -1.09
C LEU A 63 9.85 -1.90 -2.01
N SER A 64 10.31 -3.10 -2.36
CA SER A 64 9.61 -4.03 -3.28
C SER A 64 9.00 -5.28 -2.61
N LEU A 65 9.07 -5.39 -1.29
CA LEU A 65 8.62 -6.57 -0.52
C LEU A 65 7.20 -6.42 0.06
N GLU A 66 6.44 -7.51 0.17
CA GLU A 66 5.18 -7.49 0.93
C GLU A 66 5.46 -7.25 2.42
N MET A 67 4.64 -6.41 3.05
CA MET A 67 4.89 -5.94 4.41
C MET A 67 3.59 -5.85 5.22
N THR A 68 3.69 -6.25 6.49
CA THR A 68 2.64 -6.04 7.47
C THR A 68 3.08 -4.94 8.43
N VAL A 69 2.40 -3.80 8.38
CA VAL A 69 2.59 -2.71 9.32
C VAL A 69 1.55 -2.84 10.43
N GLU A 70 1.98 -3.29 11.59
CA GLU A 70 1.17 -3.26 12.81
C GLU A 70 1.37 -1.91 13.50
N PHE A 71 0.28 -1.24 13.89
CA PHE A 71 0.39 0.03 14.61
C PHE A 71 -0.49 0.12 15.86
N SER A 72 -0.05 0.94 16.81
CA SER A 72 -0.77 1.23 18.05
C SER A 72 -0.83 2.73 18.37
N GLY A 73 -1.77 3.10 19.23
CA GLY A 73 -2.02 4.49 19.63
C GLY A 73 -2.84 5.25 18.59
N GLN A 74 -2.82 6.58 18.72
CA GLN A 74 -3.52 7.49 17.82
C GLN A 74 -2.53 8.10 16.81
N CYS A 75 -2.59 7.62 15.57
CA CYS A 75 -1.82 8.17 14.46
C CYS A 75 -2.63 9.25 13.73
N ASP A 76 -1.96 10.27 13.24
CA ASP A 76 -2.57 11.32 12.44
C ASP A 76 -2.70 10.87 10.98
N GLY A 77 -3.90 11.01 10.42
CA GLY A 77 -4.13 11.07 8.99
C GLY A 77 -3.84 12.46 8.44
N PRO A 78 -3.86 12.65 7.12
CA PRO A 78 -4.24 11.67 6.10
C PRO A 78 -3.11 10.68 5.77
N ILE A 79 -3.50 9.45 5.44
CA ILE A 79 -2.62 8.35 5.03
C ILE A 79 -2.82 8.06 3.55
N LEU A 80 -1.72 7.88 2.81
CA LEU A 80 -1.71 7.53 1.40
C LEU A 80 -1.00 6.19 1.22
N ILE A 81 -1.64 5.25 0.52
CA ILE A 81 -1.08 3.94 0.17
C ILE A 81 -1.10 3.84 -1.36
N GLU A 82 0.06 3.98 -1.97
CA GLU A 82 0.27 3.96 -3.43
C GLU A 82 1.16 2.80 -3.89
N ARG A 83 1.22 1.75 -3.07
CA ARG A 83 2.12 0.63 -3.27
C ARG A 83 1.43 -0.68 -2.92
N ASP A 84 1.62 -1.67 -3.79
CA ASP A 84 1.15 -3.04 -3.58
C ASP A 84 1.77 -3.70 -2.34
N GLY A 85 1.06 -4.68 -1.81
CA GLY A 85 1.59 -5.59 -0.79
C GLY A 85 1.70 -4.98 0.60
N ILE A 86 0.97 -3.91 0.90
CA ILE A 86 0.87 -3.34 2.25
C ILE A 86 -0.35 -3.92 2.96
N THR A 87 -0.10 -4.60 4.08
CA THR A 87 -1.11 -4.90 5.09
C THR A 87 -0.95 -3.93 6.25
N LEU A 88 -1.91 -3.03 6.46
CA LEU A 88 -1.96 -2.16 7.61
C LEU A 88 -2.92 -2.74 8.65
N THR A 89 -2.43 -3.02 9.85
CA THR A 89 -3.22 -3.65 10.91
C THR A 89 -3.08 -2.91 12.23
N GLY A 90 -4.19 -2.73 12.95
CA GLY A 90 -4.15 -2.28 14.33
C GLY A 90 -3.62 -3.37 15.24
N SER A 91 -2.84 -2.97 16.25
CA SER A 91 -2.43 -3.88 17.32
C SER A 91 -3.66 -4.29 18.15
N ALA A 92 -3.70 -5.56 18.56
CA ALA A 92 -4.79 -6.07 19.40
C ALA A 92 -4.65 -5.65 20.88
N GLN A 93 -3.43 -5.30 21.31
CA GLN A 93 -3.10 -5.01 22.70
C GLN A 93 -3.39 -3.56 23.07
N ASP A 94 -3.19 -2.65 22.12
CA ASP A 94 -3.33 -1.22 22.29
C ASP A 94 -4.34 -0.68 21.28
N ASN A 95 -5.24 0.23 21.70
CA ASN A 95 -6.19 0.87 20.78
C ASN A 95 -5.43 1.52 19.61
N ALA A 96 -5.72 1.06 18.39
CA ALA A 96 -5.15 1.59 17.15
C ALA A 96 -6.17 2.48 16.45
N THR A 97 -5.85 3.76 16.31
CA THR A 97 -6.73 4.76 15.70
C THR A 97 -5.97 5.60 14.68
N ILE A 98 -6.57 5.84 13.52
CA ILE A 98 -6.15 6.88 12.58
C ILE A 98 -7.13 8.04 12.71
N SER A 99 -6.66 9.21 13.11
CA SER A 99 -7.46 10.42 13.29
C SER A 99 -7.16 11.43 12.20
N LEU A 100 -8.18 11.84 11.45
CA LEU A 100 -8.08 13.00 10.55
C LEU A 100 -8.50 14.25 11.31
N HIS A 101 -7.65 15.26 11.38
CA HIS A 101 -7.99 16.54 12.03
C HIS A 101 -8.59 17.55 11.03
N ALA A 102 -9.50 18.42 11.50
CA ALA A 102 -10.26 19.33 10.64
C ALA A 102 -9.41 20.42 9.93
N SER A 103 -8.15 20.60 10.33
CA SER A 103 -7.23 21.59 9.74
C SER A 103 -6.66 21.15 8.38
N HIS A 104 -6.77 19.87 8.02
CA HIS A 104 -6.22 19.38 6.77
C HIS A 104 -7.14 19.72 5.59
N GLN A 105 -6.57 20.31 4.53
CA GLN A 105 -7.27 20.54 3.25
C GLN A 105 -7.81 19.25 2.62
N GLN A 106 -7.24 18.10 3.02
CA GLN A 106 -7.65 16.78 2.58
C GLN A 106 -8.87 16.29 3.37
N LYS A 107 -9.88 15.84 2.63
CA LYS A 107 -11.18 15.41 3.19
C LYS A 107 -11.29 13.90 3.40
N THR A 108 -10.20 13.15 3.27
CA THR A 108 -10.21 11.68 3.40
C THR A 108 -9.10 11.24 4.35
N ALA A 109 -9.41 10.39 5.32
CA ALA A 109 -8.42 9.92 6.29
C ALA A 109 -7.42 8.93 5.69
N ILE A 110 -7.89 8.03 4.83
CA ILE A 110 -7.03 7.06 4.12
C ILE A 110 -7.38 7.07 2.63
N VAL A 111 -6.37 7.18 1.78
CA VAL A 111 -6.48 7.00 0.34
C VAL A 111 -5.62 5.82 -0.07
N VAL A 112 -6.22 4.87 -0.78
CA VAL A 112 -5.49 3.80 -1.48
C VAL A 112 -5.65 4.05 -2.97
N SER A 113 -4.54 4.23 -3.67
CA SER A 113 -4.52 4.58 -5.09
C SER A 113 -3.54 3.69 -5.84
N SER A 114 -3.94 3.12 -6.97
CA SER A 114 -3.05 2.28 -7.81
C SER A 114 -2.32 1.16 -7.05
N ALA A 115 -2.99 0.57 -6.05
CA ALA A 115 -2.35 -0.36 -5.12
C ALA A 115 -3.26 -1.51 -4.68
N VAL A 116 -2.66 -2.66 -4.38
CA VAL A 116 -3.29 -3.81 -3.70
C VAL A 116 -2.90 -3.79 -2.21
N SER A 117 -3.88 -3.61 -1.32
CA SER A 117 -3.63 -3.51 0.13
C SER A 117 -4.70 -4.14 1.01
N SER A 118 -4.36 -4.38 2.27
CA SER A 118 -5.28 -4.88 3.30
C SER A 118 -5.30 -3.97 4.51
N LEU A 119 -6.49 -3.61 5.00
CA LEU A 119 -6.71 -2.75 6.16
C LEU A 119 -7.47 -3.52 7.25
N ARG A 120 -6.89 -3.67 8.44
CA ARG A 120 -7.37 -4.64 9.43
C ARG A 120 -7.43 -4.10 10.86
N ASN A 121 -8.54 -4.32 11.56
CA ASN A 121 -8.65 -4.21 13.02
C ASN A 121 -8.22 -2.87 13.65
N PHE A 122 -8.58 -1.73 13.05
CA PHE A 122 -8.34 -0.42 13.66
C PHE A 122 -9.52 0.52 13.49
N THR A 123 -9.51 1.60 14.28
CA THR A 123 -10.54 2.65 14.22
C THR A 123 -10.08 3.79 13.32
N ILE A 124 -10.99 4.36 12.56
CA ILE A 124 -10.75 5.59 11.80
C ILE A 124 -11.71 6.66 12.34
N ASP A 125 -11.12 7.69 12.92
CA ASP A 125 -11.82 8.84 13.50
C ASP A 125 -11.69 10.04 12.56
N THR A 126 -12.82 10.64 12.23
CA THR A 126 -12.90 11.72 11.24
C THR A 126 -13.92 12.76 11.65
N PRO A 127 -13.69 14.06 11.36
CA PRO A 127 -14.67 15.09 11.59
C PRO A 127 -15.91 14.88 10.72
N ASP A 128 -16.99 15.55 11.08
CA ASP A 128 -18.24 15.52 10.32
C ASP A 128 -18.02 15.77 8.82
N LYS A 129 -18.60 14.90 8.00
CA LYS A 129 -18.55 14.97 6.52
C LYS A 129 -17.14 14.84 5.91
N ALA A 130 -16.17 14.32 6.67
CA ALA A 130 -14.93 13.80 6.09
C ALA A 130 -15.10 12.32 5.72
N ARG A 131 -14.41 11.91 4.66
CA ARG A 131 -14.36 10.52 4.20
C ARG A 131 -13.39 9.74 5.06
N VAL A 132 -13.76 8.51 5.35
CA VAL A 132 -12.95 7.55 6.08
C VAL A 132 -11.92 6.92 5.14
N LEU A 133 -12.38 6.44 3.99
CA LEU A 133 -11.54 5.72 3.04
C LEU A 133 -11.97 6.03 1.61
N ARG A 134 -10.99 6.28 0.74
CA ARG A 134 -11.16 6.32 -0.71
C ARG A 134 -10.25 5.32 -1.38
N ILE A 135 -10.81 4.55 -2.30
CA ILE A 135 -10.12 3.53 -3.09
C ILE A 135 -10.27 3.90 -4.56
N GLU A 136 -9.16 4.24 -5.20
CA GLU A 136 -9.15 4.85 -6.54
C GLU A 136 -8.02 4.31 -7.44
N ALA A 137 -8.03 4.73 -8.71
CA ALA A 137 -7.01 4.45 -9.71
C ALA A 137 -6.65 2.95 -9.87
N ASN A 138 -7.65 2.09 -10.08
CA ASN A 138 -7.50 0.63 -10.21
C ASN A 138 -6.93 -0.07 -8.96
N ALA A 139 -7.12 0.51 -7.77
CA ALA A 139 -6.72 -0.13 -6.53
C ALA A 139 -7.58 -1.36 -6.19
N THR A 140 -7.03 -2.30 -5.45
CA THR A 140 -7.77 -3.42 -4.86
C THR A 140 -7.54 -3.45 -3.35
N VAL A 141 -8.61 -3.32 -2.56
CA VAL A 141 -8.49 -3.23 -1.10
C VAL A 141 -9.33 -4.29 -0.41
N THR A 142 -8.72 -4.95 0.56
CA THR A 142 -9.43 -5.82 1.50
C THR A 142 -9.57 -5.12 2.85
N ILE A 143 -10.78 -5.07 3.37
CA ILE A 143 -11.12 -4.48 4.68
C ILE A 143 -11.61 -5.60 5.61
N ASP A 144 -11.04 -5.67 6.80
CA ASP A 144 -11.44 -6.62 7.84
C ASP A 144 -11.50 -5.95 9.22
N GLY A 145 -12.69 -5.82 9.79
CA GLY A 145 -12.86 -5.32 11.16
C GLY A 145 -12.51 -3.84 11.40
N LEU A 146 -12.52 -2.98 10.36
CA LEU A 146 -12.42 -1.54 10.57
C LEU A 146 -13.64 -0.98 11.32
N LYS A 147 -13.39 0.07 12.12
CA LYS A 147 -14.41 0.76 12.92
C LYS A 147 -14.40 2.25 12.63
N THR A 148 -15.57 2.87 12.65
CA THR A 148 -15.72 4.33 12.56
C THR A 148 -16.90 4.79 13.41
N ALA A 149 -16.85 6.03 13.90
CA ALA A 149 -17.93 6.64 14.66
C ALA A 149 -19.07 7.20 13.77
N TYR A 150 -18.98 7.05 12.45
CA TYR A 150 -19.98 7.59 11.53
C TYR A 150 -21.38 7.00 11.76
N VAL A 151 -22.36 7.88 11.93
CA VAL A 151 -23.79 7.54 12.02
C VAL A 151 -24.51 8.06 10.78
N PHE A 152 -25.18 7.15 10.06
CA PHE A 152 -25.92 7.51 8.86
C PHE A 152 -27.11 8.43 9.16
N ASN A 153 -27.18 9.56 8.47
CA ASN A 153 -28.31 10.48 8.54
C ASN A 153 -29.11 10.45 7.21
N PRO A 154 -30.33 9.89 7.19
CA PRO A 154 -31.12 9.80 5.96
C PRO A 154 -31.56 11.15 5.40
N LYS A 155 -31.59 12.22 6.21
CA LYS A 155 -31.97 13.58 5.76
C LYS A 155 -30.81 14.33 5.09
N ALA A 156 -29.59 13.85 5.25
CA ALA A 156 -28.37 14.43 4.68
C ALA A 156 -27.38 13.29 4.39
N PRO A 157 -27.64 12.49 3.35
CA PRO A 157 -26.85 11.29 3.08
C PRO A 157 -25.39 11.66 2.80
N PHE A 158 -24.49 10.93 3.45
CA PHE A 158 -23.05 11.04 3.26
C PHE A 158 -22.42 9.65 3.24
N TYR A 159 -21.44 9.45 2.35
CA TYR A 159 -20.79 8.16 2.15
C TYR A 159 -19.32 8.29 2.56
N PRO A 160 -18.96 7.86 3.78
CA PRO A 160 -17.58 7.93 4.28
C PRO A 160 -16.63 6.99 3.55
N PHE A 161 -17.14 5.90 2.97
CA PHE A 161 -16.36 4.98 2.15
C PHE A 161 -16.68 5.22 0.67
N VAL A 162 -15.64 5.32 -0.16
CA VAL A 162 -15.78 5.53 -1.61
C VAL A 162 -14.86 4.57 -2.36
N THR A 163 -15.41 3.84 -3.34
CA THR A 163 -14.64 3.05 -4.31
C THR A 163 -14.98 3.54 -5.71
N ASP A 164 -14.01 4.13 -6.40
CA ASP A 164 -14.16 4.71 -7.73
C ASP A 164 -12.98 4.34 -8.66
N ASP A 165 -12.97 4.87 -9.88
CA ASP A 165 -11.87 4.71 -10.84
C ASP A 165 -11.42 3.25 -11.10
N ASN A 166 -12.39 2.37 -11.39
CA ASN A 166 -12.21 0.95 -11.72
C ASN A 166 -11.56 0.12 -10.61
N SER A 167 -11.74 0.55 -9.37
CA SER A 167 -11.17 -0.11 -8.20
C SER A 167 -12.07 -1.20 -7.64
N THR A 168 -11.48 -2.11 -6.88
CA THR A 168 -12.19 -3.22 -6.24
C THR A 168 -12.07 -3.14 -4.72
N LEU A 169 -13.18 -3.35 -4.03
CA LEU A 169 -13.23 -3.46 -2.58
C LEU A 169 -13.77 -4.84 -2.18
N PHE A 170 -13.08 -5.50 -1.25
CA PHE A 170 -13.60 -6.62 -0.47
C PHE A 170 -13.74 -6.18 0.98
N ALA A 171 -14.92 -6.27 1.57
CA ALA A 171 -15.13 -5.85 2.96
C ALA A 171 -15.82 -6.96 3.74
N ARG A 172 -15.31 -7.25 4.94
CA ARG A 172 -15.90 -8.21 5.88
C ARG A 172 -15.87 -7.69 7.31
N ASN A 173 -16.72 -8.23 8.18
CA ASN A 173 -16.79 -7.85 9.60
C ASN A 173 -16.96 -6.32 9.79
N GLN A 174 -17.77 -5.68 8.96
CA GLN A 174 -17.99 -4.22 9.00
C GLN A 174 -19.31 -3.88 9.70
N ASN A 175 -19.23 -2.97 10.68
CA ASN A 175 -20.42 -2.39 11.32
C ASN A 175 -20.67 -0.99 10.74
N SER A 176 -21.92 -0.70 10.37
CA SER A 176 -22.35 0.63 9.86
C SER A 176 -21.57 1.10 8.63
N PHE A 177 -21.43 0.23 7.63
CA PHE A 177 -20.67 0.47 6.41
C PHE A 177 -21.49 1.22 5.35
N GLN A 178 -21.31 2.54 5.23
CA GLN A 178 -21.96 3.37 4.21
C GLN A 178 -21.00 3.64 3.05
N LEU A 179 -21.21 2.92 1.94
CA LEU A 179 -20.31 2.88 0.78
C LEU A 179 -20.95 3.54 -0.44
N ARG A 180 -20.16 4.30 -1.19
CA ARG A 180 -20.47 4.69 -2.57
C ARG A 180 -19.52 4.00 -3.54
N VAL A 181 -20.08 3.29 -4.51
CA VAL A 181 -19.35 2.69 -5.63
C VAL A 181 -19.74 3.42 -6.92
N SER A 182 -18.77 3.77 -7.75
CA SER A 182 -19.02 4.47 -9.02
C SER A 182 -18.03 4.09 -10.12
N GLY A 183 -18.39 4.37 -11.38
CA GLY A 183 -17.59 3.95 -12.54
C GLY A 183 -17.74 2.46 -12.81
N SER A 184 -16.68 1.80 -13.29
CA SER A 184 -16.62 0.33 -13.42
C SER A 184 -16.07 -0.36 -12.17
N SER A 185 -16.07 0.33 -11.02
CA SER A 185 -15.63 -0.21 -9.74
C SER A 185 -16.59 -1.25 -9.17
N VAL A 186 -16.07 -2.13 -8.32
CA VAL A 186 -16.83 -3.22 -7.70
C VAL A 186 -16.59 -3.24 -6.20
N ALA A 187 -17.63 -3.59 -5.43
CA ALA A 187 -17.49 -3.89 -4.02
C ALA A 187 -18.18 -5.22 -3.69
N ASN A 188 -17.47 -6.07 -2.97
CA ASN A 188 -17.98 -7.32 -2.44
C ASN A 188 -18.04 -7.22 -0.91
N LEU A 189 -19.25 -7.25 -0.37
CA LEU A 189 -19.51 -7.21 1.07
C LEU A 189 -19.79 -8.64 1.52
N MET A 190 -18.91 -9.16 2.37
CA MET A 190 -18.97 -10.51 2.91
C MET A 190 -19.54 -10.45 4.32
N ASP A 191 -20.41 -11.42 4.64
CA ASP A 191 -20.99 -11.60 5.97
C ASP A 191 -19.94 -11.95 7.03
#